data_AF-A0A960Q2W6-F1
#
_entry.id   AF-A0A960Q2W6-F1
#
_cell.length_a   1.000
_cell.length_b   1.000
_cell.length_c   1.000
_cell.angle_alpha   90.00
_cell.angle_beta   90.00
_cell.angle_gamma   90.00
#
_symmetry.space_group_name_H-M   'P 1'
#
loop_
_entity.id
_entity.type
_entity.pdbx_description
1 polymer ?
#
loop_
_entity_poly.entity_id
_entity_poly.type
_entity_poly.pdbx_seq_one_letter_code
_entity_poly.pdbx_strand_id
1 'polypeptide(L)'
;MKRIGLIFLLSACLWGQELTQWVVHYTRIGGGFRTDVQIINVDETRSWPITITPYQLNGQVLSALVQTIELQPGQIVTLDRAALGYTDQPVSHIATVSSAQVRVSSVFIHESEGAMPAFSISRQVPSIGARWVPVSSDNWFDGLVIVNTSAADAEITMESHAADGSLLASFQFVLPAKAKWLDVVDNIFGDKLDQQGYVTARSTRALMFFGLRGSRVSEPAVLAELSLDQYVPVAP
;
A
#
# COMPACT_ATOMS: atom_id res chain seq x y z
N MET A 1 -25.64 -47.97 -39.39
CA MET A 1 -24.41 -47.68 -38.61
C MET A 1 -24.68 -46.50 -37.68
N LYS A 2 -24.79 -46.74 -36.36
CA LYS A 2 -24.95 -45.69 -35.35
C LYS A 2 -23.57 -45.13 -35.01
N ARG A 3 -23.33 -43.84 -35.24
CA ARG A 3 -22.12 -43.15 -34.78
C ARG A 3 -22.33 -42.77 -33.30
N ILE A 4 -21.53 -43.36 -32.42
CA ILE A 4 -21.42 -42.97 -31.02
C ILE A 4 -20.47 -41.76 -30.98
N GLY A 5 -21.02 -40.57 -30.71
CA GLY A 5 -20.23 -39.37 -30.46
C GLY A 5 -19.74 -39.38 -29.02
N LEU A 6 -18.42 -39.54 -28.84
CA LEU A 6 -17.75 -39.40 -27.55
C LEU A 6 -17.62 -37.90 -27.25
N ILE A 7 -18.37 -37.39 -26.26
CA ILE A 7 -18.25 -36.01 -25.78
C ILE A 7 -17.18 -35.99 -24.68
N PHE A 8 -16.06 -35.32 -24.93
CA PHE A 8 -15.12 -34.95 -23.86
C PHE A 8 -15.65 -33.69 -23.16
N LEU A 9 -16.12 -33.85 -21.92
CA LEU A 9 -16.27 -32.73 -21.00
C LEU A 9 -14.88 -32.41 -20.43
N LEU A 10 -14.19 -31.46 -21.06
CA LEU A 10 -13.08 -30.76 -20.42
C LEU A 10 -13.67 -29.87 -19.33
N SER A 11 -13.78 -30.42 -18.11
CA SER A 11 -13.97 -29.62 -16.91
C SER A 11 -12.67 -28.84 -16.72
N ALA A 12 -12.60 -27.62 -17.26
CA ALA A 12 -11.59 -26.69 -16.84
C ALA A 12 -11.80 -26.47 -15.34
N CYS A 13 -10.95 -27.05 -14.50
CA CYS A 13 -10.72 -26.53 -13.17
C CYS A 13 -10.34 -25.06 -13.37
N LEU A 14 -11.29 -24.15 -13.18
CA LEU A 14 -11.00 -22.77 -12.91
C LEU A 14 -10.40 -22.78 -11.50
N TRP A 15 -9.09 -23.04 -11.41
CA TRP A 15 -8.33 -22.87 -10.19
C TRP A 15 -8.60 -21.44 -9.72
N GLY A 16 -9.24 -21.31 -8.56
CA GLY A 16 -9.59 -20.03 -7.98
C GLY A 16 -8.33 -19.18 -7.90
N GLN A 17 -8.32 -18.04 -8.61
CA GLN A 17 -7.21 -17.12 -8.49
C GLN A 17 -7.20 -16.59 -7.05
N GLU A 18 -6.09 -16.80 -6.36
CA GLU A 18 -5.84 -16.12 -5.10
C GLU A 18 -5.79 -14.62 -5.37
N LEU A 19 -6.71 -13.89 -4.75
CA LEU A 19 -6.73 -12.44 -4.77
C LEU A 19 -5.89 -11.96 -3.59
N THR A 20 -4.79 -11.27 -3.91
CA THR A 20 -4.00 -10.55 -2.91
C THR A 20 -4.43 -9.09 -2.87
N GLN A 21 -4.93 -8.64 -1.73
CA GLN A 21 -5.22 -7.22 -1.48
C GLN A 21 -4.20 -6.68 -0.47
N TRP A 22 -3.68 -5.49 -0.74
CA TRP A 22 -2.63 -4.85 0.06
C TRP A 22 -3.23 -3.70 0.86
N VAL A 23 -2.90 -3.64 2.14
CA VAL A 23 -3.20 -2.54 3.03
C VAL A 23 -1.89 -1.91 3.46
N VAL A 24 -1.70 -0.65 3.09
CA VAL A 24 -0.56 0.13 3.56
C VAL A 24 -0.82 0.55 4.99
N HIS A 25 0.15 0.37 5.87
CA HIS A 25 0.12 0.91 7.21
C HIS A 25 1.10 2.09 7.29
N TYR A 26 0.59 3.23 7.77
CA TYR A 26 1.38 4.30 8.38
C TYR A 26 1.37 3.94 9.86
N THR A 27 2.42 3.37 10.45
CA THR A 27 3.52 4.17 11.05
C THR A 27 4.50 3.27 11.82
N ARG A 28 5.56 3.91 12.33
CA ARG A 28 6.33 3.52 13.53
C ARG A 28 5.44 3.64 14.78
N ILE A 29 5.66 2.80 15.79
CA ILE A 29 4.98 2.89 17.09
C ILE A 29 5.25 4.26 17.72
N GLY A 30 4.20 4.93 18.18
CA GLY A 30 4.28 6.20 18.92
C GLY A 30 3.83 7.45 18.14
N GLY A 31 3.71 7.36 16.81
CA GLY A 31 3.44 8.52 15.95
C GLY A 31 2.00 8.98 15.86
N GLY A 32 1.16 8.61 16.83
CA GLY A 32 -0.25 8.99 16.86
C GLY A 32 -1.11 8.41 15.74
N PHE A 33 -0.60 7.67 14.75
CA PHE A 33 -1.44 7.02 13.73
C PHE A 33 -1.57 5.52 13.95
N ARG A 34 -2.77 4.98 13.70
CA ARG A 34 -3.02 3.54 13.53
C ARG A 34 -3.80 3.27 12.24
N THR A 35 -3.67 2.05 11.73
CA THR A 35 -4.50 1.54 10.64
C THR A 35 -5.33 0.38 11.14
N ASP A 36 -6.64 0.48 10.98
CA ASP A 36 -7.56 -0.63 11.18
C ASP A 36 -7.87 -1.24 9.81
N VAL A 37 -7.79 -2.57 9.72
CA VAL A 37 -8.10 -3.32 8.50
C VAL A 37 -9.54 -3.80 8.56
N GLN A 38 -10.35 -3.39 7.60
CA GLN A 38 -11.73 -3.84 7.48
C GLN A 38 -11.83 -4.85 6.35
N ILE A 39 -12.42 -6.01 6.63
CA ILE A 39 -12.59 -7.08 5.66
C ILE A 39 -14.04 -7.52 5.68
N ILE A 40 -14.64 -7.58 4.49
CA ILE A 40 -15.99 -8.12 4.30
C ILE A 40 -15.93 -9.31 3.34
N ASN A 41 -16.56 -10.41 3.77
CA ASN A 41 -16.92 -11.49 2.87
C ASN A 41 -18.17 -11.09 2.08
N VAL A 42 -18.02 -10.80 0.78
CA VAL A 42 -19.14 -10.41 -0.08
C VAL A 42 -19.84 -11.62 -0.71
N ASP A 43 -19.39 -12.84 -0.41
CA ASP A 43 -20.14 -14.05 -0.73
C ASP A 43 -21.33 -14.19 0.23
N GLU A 44 -22.51 -14.48 -0.33
CA GLU A 44 -23.77 -14.62 0.41
C GLU A 44 -24.01 -16.03 0.94
N THR A 45 -23.18 -17.01 0.54
CA THR A 45 -23.47 -18.43 0.76
C THR A 45 -22.31 -19.24 1.34
N ARG A 46 -21.07 -18.78 1.17
CA ARG A 46 -19.87 -19.52 1.58
C ARG A 46 -19.04 -18.76 2.60
N SER A 47 -18.53 -19.51 3.56
CA SER A 47 -17.44 -19.04 4.40
C SER A 47 -16.13 -19.13 3.64
N TRP A 48 -15.21 -18.20 3.91
CA TRP A 48 -13.94 -18.16 3.23
C TRP A 48 -12.78 -17.93 4.19
N PRO A 49 -11.69 -18.73 4.07
CA PRO A 49 -10.46 -18.44 4.77
C PRO A 49 -9.77 -17.23 4.16
N ILE A 50 -9.23 -16.37 5.01
CA ILE A 50 -8.44 -15.22 4.64
C ILE A 50 -7.14 -15.27 5.43
N THR A 51 -6.03 -15.42 4.71
CA THR A 51 -4.69 -15.33 5.30
C THR A 51 -4.25 -13.88 5.34
N ILE A 52 -3.86 -13.42 6.52
CA ILE A 52 -3.39 -12.07 6.79
C ILE A 52 -1.90 -12.17 7.06
N THR A 53 -1.10 -11.46 6.28
CA THR A 53 0.36 -11.51 6.31
C THR A 53 0.93 -10.12 6.53
N PRO A 54 1.40 -9.81 7.75
CA PRO A 54 2.12 -8.57 8.03
C PRO A 54 3.57 -8.62 7.54
N TYR A 55 4.08 -7.49 7.06
CA TYR A 55 5.44 -7.34 6.55
C TYR A 55 6.23 -6.28 7.31
N GLN A 56 7.55 -6.45 7.34
CA GLN A 56 8.52 -5.42 7.72
C GLN A 56 8.75 -4.43 6.57
N LEU A 57 9.48 -3.34 6.85
CA LEU A 57 9.80 -2.31 5.85
C LEU A 57 10.59 -2.88 4.66
N ASN A 58 11.51 -3.79 4.92
CA ASN A 58 12.35 -4.47 3.93
C ASN A 58 11.63 -5.58 3.13
N GLY A 59 10.34 -5.83 3.39
CA GLY A 59 9.57 -6.87 2.71
C GLY A 59 9.68 -8.27 3.32
N GLN A 60 10.34 -8.44 4.47
CA GLN A 60 10.32 -9.69 5.22
C GLN A 60 8.96 -9.90 5.90
N VAL A 61 8.47 -11.15 5.86
CA VAL A 61 7.22 -11.54 6.54
C VAL A 61 7.44 -11.62 8.04
N LEU A 62 6.56 -10.96 8.81
CA LEU A 62 6.48 -11.13 10.26
C LEU A 62 5.74 -12.43 10.58
N SER A 63 6.43 -13.56 10.42
CA SER A 63 5.82 -14.90 10.44
C SER A 63 5.05 -15.20 11.74
N ALA A 64 5.50 -14.65 12.88
CA ALA A 64 4.81 -14.80 14.16
C ALA A 64 3.43 -14.12 14.22
N LEU A 65 3.13 -13.20 13.29
CA LEU A 65 1.86 -12.48 13.20
C LEU A 65 0.96 -12.97 12.06
N VAL A 66 1.40 -13.96 11.28
CA VAL A 66 0.58 -14.51 10.21
C VAL A 66 -0.59 -15.26 10.83
N GLN A 67 -1.81 -14.88 10.43
CA GLN A 67 -3.03 -15.51 10.92
C GLN A 67 -3.97 -15.81 9.77
N THR A 68 -4.80 -16.84 9.95
CA THR A 68 -5.91 -17.14 9.04
C THR A 68 -7.20 -17.04 9.82
N ILE A 69 -8.12 -16.24 9.30
CA ILE A 69 -9.47 -16.10 9.85
C ILE A 69 -10.47 -16.67 8.86
N GLU A 70 -11.53 -17.29 9.39
CA GLU A 70 -12.66 -17.74 8.59
C GLU A 70 -13.75 -16.68 8.64
N LEU A 71 -14.12 -16.10 7.50
CA LEU A 71 -15.24 -15.15 7.44
C LEU A 71 -16.51 -15.84 6.96
N GLN A 72 -17.55 -15.77 7.77
CA GLN A 72 -18.89 -16.23 7.42
C GLN A 72 -19.50 -15.36 6.29
N PRO A 73 -20.51 -15.86 5.55
CA PRO A 73 -21.19 -15.08 4.52
C PRO A 73 -21.69 -13.72 5.03
N GLY A 74 -21.39 -12.65 4.31
CA GLY A 74 -21.76 -11.28 4.69
C GLY A 74 -21.07 -10.73 5.95
N GLN A 75 -20.17 -11.46 6.58
CA GLN A 75 -19.49 -11.03 7.81
C GLN A 75 -18.49 -9.91 7.50
N ILE A 76 -18.53 -8.87 8.34
CA ILE A 76 -17.53 -7.81 8.39
C ILE A 76 -16.69 -8.01 9.65
N VAL A 77 -15.37 -7.92 9.51
CA VAL A 77 -14.43 -7.82 10.63
C VAL A 77 -13.63 -6.53 10.53
N THR A 78 -13.38 -5.92 11.68
CA THR A 78 -12.43 -4.83 11.82
C THR A 78 -11.28 -5.34 12.69
N LEU A 79 -10.07 -5.32 12.14
CA LEU A 79 -8.86 -5.79 12.79
C LEU A 79 -8.00 -4.57 13.11
N ASP A 80 -7.91 -4.23 14.40
CA ASP A 80 -6.96 -3.24 14.88
C ASP A 80 -5.58 -3.87 15.15
N ARG A 81 -4.63 -3.06 15.61
CA ARG A 81 -3.27 -3.52 15.94
C ARG A 81 -3.23 -4.68 16.94
N ALA A 82 -4.17 -4.73 17.89
CA ALA A 82 -4.20 -5.77 18.92
C ALA A 82 -4.73 -7.08 18.33
N ALA A 83 -5.81 -7.01 17.54
CA ALA A 83 -6.33 -8.15 16.77
C ALA A 83 -5.33 -8.68 15.73
N LEU A 84 -4.44 -7.82 15.23
CA LEU A 84 -3.36 -8.18 14.31
C LEU A 84 -2.06 -8.60 15.02
N GLY A 85 -2.03 -8.54 16.35
CA GLY A 85 -0.92 -9.02 17.17
C GLY A 85 0.33 -8.13 17.18
N TYR A 86 0.27 -6.89 16.69
CA TYR A 86 1.40 -5.96 16.71
C TYR A 86 1.16 -4.79 17.65
N THR A 87 1.55 -4.94 18.91
CA THR A 87 1.55 -3.84 19.90
C THR A 87 2.89 -3.11 19.91
N ASP A 88 3.98 -3.87 19.85
CA ASP A 88 5.32 -3.37 20.20
C ASP A 88 6.36 -3.52 19.09
N GLN A 89 5.96 -4.05 17.92
CA GLN A 89 6.81 -4.09 16.73
C GLN A 89 6.20 -3.34 15.55
N PRO A 90 7.02 -2.63 14.75
CA PRO A 90 6.52 -1.89 13.60
C PRO A 90 6.07 -2.85 12.48
N VAL A 91 4.83 -2.67 12.03
CA VAL A 91 4.30 -3.31 10.82
C VAL A 91 4.32 -2.31 9.68
N SER A 92 4.87 -2.70 8.55
CA SER A 92 5.00 -1.83 7.39
C SER A 92 3.73 -1.79 6.57
N HIS A 93 3.19 -2.96 6.24
CA HIS A 93 2.00 -3.14 5.43
C HIS A 93 1.52 -4.59 5.61
N ILE A 94 0.30 -4.84 5.15
CA ILE A 94 -0.39 -6.12 5.31
C ILE A 94 -0.85 -6.59 3.93
N ALA A 95 -0.56 -7.85 3.61
CA ALA A 95 -1.24 -8.54 2.53
C ALA A 95 -2.39 -9.38 3.11
N THR A 96 -3.50 -9.39 2.41
CA THR A 96 -4.62 -10.30 2.65
C THR A 96 -4.75 -11.17 1.41
N VAL A 97 -4.74 -12.49 1.61
CA VAL A 97 -4.81 -13.49 0.54
C VAL A 97 -6.05 -14.33 0.77
N SER A 98 -6.89 -14.42 -0.24
CA SER A 98 -8.05 -15.31 -0.24
C SER A 98 -8.31 -15.82 -1.65
N SER A 99 -8.76 -17.07 -1.77
CA SER A 99 -9.29 -17.63 -3.03
C SER A 99 -10.71 -17.14 -3.35
N ALA A 100 -11.27 -16.25 -2.51
CA ALA A 100 -12.64 -15.79 -2.54
C ALA A 100 -12.76 -14.35 -3.04
N GLN A 101 -13.99 -13.96 -3.41
CA GLN A 101 -14.32 -12.54 -3.56
C GLN A 101 -14.49 -11.92 -2.17
N VAL A 102 -13.40 -11.38 -1.64
CA VAL A 102 -13.42 -10.54 -0.44
C VAL A 102 -13.14 -9.09 -0.82
N ARG A 103 -13.64 -8.16 -0.02
CA ARG A 103 -13.28 -6.73 -0.13
C ARG A 103 -12.55 -6.32 1.14
N VAL A 104 -11.40 -5.72 0.95
CA VAL A 104 -10.57 -5.19 2.02
C VAL A 104 -10.47 -3.68 1.86
N SER A 105 -10.71 -2.98 2.95
CA SER A 105 -10.50 -1.55 3.10
C SER A 105 -9.65 -1.28 4.33
N SER A 106 -9.12 -0.06 4.43
CA SER A 106 -8.29 0.36 5.55
C SER A 106 -8.78 1.71 6.06
N VAL A 107 -8.87 1.85 7.39
CA VAL A 107 -9.18 3.12 8.04
C VAL A 107 -7.91 3.62 8.70
N PHE A 108 -7.49 4.84 8.35
CA PHE A 108 -6.38 5.52 8.98
C PHE A 108 -6.90 6.45 10.06
N ILE A 109 -6.35 6.33 11.27
CA ILE A 109 -6.85 7.01 12.45
C ILE A 109 -5.69 7.74 13.11
N HIS A 110 -5.82 9.05 13.32
CA HIS A 110 -4.94 9.80 14.22
C HIS A 110 -5.53 9.73 15.63
N GLU A 111 -4.80 9.14 16.57
CA GLU A 111 -5.17 8.86 17.96
C GLU A 111 -5.39 10.15 18.76
N SER A 112 -4.78 11.28 18.41
CA SER A 112 -4.90 12.55 19.15
C SER A 112 -5.96 13.53 18.60
N GLU A 113 -6.30 13.49 17.31
CA GLU A 113 -7.17 14.52 16.68
C GLU A 113 -8.32 13.97 15.82
N GLY A 114 -8.50 12.64 15.77
CA GLY A 114 -9.59 12.00 15.02
C GLY A 114 -9.13 11.35 13.71
N ALA A 115 -10.05 10.64 13.04
CA ALA A 115 -9.72 9.91 11.81
C ALA A 115 -9.70 10.83 10.59
N MET A 116 -8.58 10.88 9.86
CA MET A 116 -8.56 11.43 8.51
C MET A 116 -8.82 10.29 7.51
N PRO A 117 -9.81 10.41 6.61
CA PRO A 117 -9.94 9.45 5.52
C PRO A 117 -8.70 9.61 4.63
N ALA A 118 -7.80 8.64 4.69
CA ALA A 118 -6.74 8.60 3.70
C ALA A 118 -7.33 8.08 2.39
N PHE A 119 -7.14 8.84 1.32
CA PHE A 119 -7.51 8.40 0.00
C PHE A 119 -6.43 7.41 -0.46
N SER A 120 -6.77 6.12 -0.43
CA SER A 120 -5.93 5.12 -1.05
C SER A 120 -5.97 5.31 -2.55
N ILE A 121 -4.87 5.78 -3.15
CA ILE A 121 -4.65 5.67 -4.60
C ILE A 121 -4.25 4.21 -4.89
N SER A 122 -5.07 3.26 -4.44
CA SER A 122 -4.86 1.85 -4.74
C SER A 122 -5.30 1.57 -6.16
N ARG A 123 -4.35 1.72 -7.07
CA ARG A 123 -4.40 1.03 -8.33
C ARG A 123 -3.16 0.15 -8.32
N GLN A 124 -3.33 -1.16 -8.34
CA GLN A 124 -2.28 -2.03 -8.87
C GLN A 124 -2.08 -1.58 -10.30
N VAL A 125 -1.14 -0.67 -10.53
CA VAL A 125 -0.88 -0.21 -11.88
C VAL A 125 0.17 -1.15 -12.44
N PRO A 126 -0.16 -2.00 -13.43
CA PRO A 126 0.87 -2.58 -14.25
C PRO A 126 1.55 -1.41 -14.98
N SER A 127 2.77 -1.10 -14.55
CA SER A 127 3.81 -0.39 -15.30
C SER A 127 3.55 1.03 -15.86
N ILE A 128 2.41 1.70 -15.61
CA ILE A 128 2.16 3.06 -16.14
C ILE A 128 1.77 4.09 -15.07
N GLY A 129 2.70 5.00 -14.77
CA GLY A 129 2.47 6.40 -14.42
C GLY A 129 1.35 6.73 -13.44
N ALA A 130 1.55 6.56 -12.13
CA ALA A 130 0.75 7.33 -11.17
C ALA A 130 1.07 8.81 -11.36
N ARG A 131 0.04 9.68 -11.45
CA ARG A 131 0.20 11.13 -11.54
C ARG A 131 -0.56 11.80 -10.41
N TRP A 132 0.09 12.71 -9.69
CA TRP A 132 -0.54 13.50 -8.64
C TRP A 132 0.00 14.93 -8.60
N VAL A 133 -0.77 15.84 -8.02
CA VAL A 133 -0.40 17.24 -7.81
C VAL A 133 -0.03 17.41 -6.35
N PRO A 134 1.27 17.45 -6.00
CA PRO A 134 1.67 17.63 -4.61
C PRO A 134 1.37 19.06 -4.15
N VAL A 135 1.15 19.21 -2.84
CA VAL A 135 1.16 20.50 -2.16
C VAL A 135 2.40 20.55 -1.28
N SER A 136 3.22 21.56 -1.53
CA SER A 136 4.40 21.90 -0.72
C SER A 136 4.31 23.37 -0.34
N SER A 137 4.17 23.63 0.96
CA SER A 137 4.15 24.99 1.52
C SER A 137 4.66 24.97 2.96
N ASP A 138 4.91 26.13 3.54
CA ASP A 138 5.36 26.26 4.95
C ASP A 138 4.43 25.56 5.95
N ASN A 139 3.15 25.41 5.61
CA ASN A 139 2.12 24.87 6.49
C ASN A 139 1.61 23.47 6.09
N TRP A 140 2.00 22.94 4.93
CA TRP A 140 1.48 21.67 4.41
C TRP A 140 2.57 20.82 3.78
N PHE A 141 2.42 19.50 3.90
CA PHE A 141 3.27 18.52 3.23
C PHE A 141 2.43 17.41 2.63
N ASP A 142 2.96 16.77 1.59
CA ASP A 142 2.46 15.51 1.08
C ASP A 142 3.50 14.41 1.36
N GLY A 143 3.08 13.38 2.08
CA GLY A 143 3.79 12.11 2.23
C GLY A 143 3.42 11.15 1.11
N LEU A 144 4.39 10.37 0.67
CA LEU A 144 4.26 9.37 -0.38
C LEU A 144 4.74 8.02 0.13
N VAL A 145 3.86 7.01 0.05
CA VAL A 145 4.20 5.61 0.31
C VAL A 145 4.10 4.80 -0.95
N ILE A 146 5.09 3.94 -1.15
CA ILE A 146 5.18 3.01 -2.26
C ILE A 146 5.45 1.61 -1.70
N VAL A 147 4.65 0.63 -2.09
CA VAL A 147 4.89 -0.78 -1.78
C VAL A 147 5.12 -1.56 -3.06
N ASN A 148 6.24 -2.28 -3.14
CA ASN A 148 6.48 -3.24 -4.22
C ASN A 148 5.69 -4.52 -3.95
N THR A 149 4.53 -4.64 -4.58
CA THR A 149 3.64 -5.80 -4.38
C THR A 149 4.12 -7.06 -5.10
N SER A 150 5.17 -6.97 -5.91
CA SER A 150 5.69 -8.10 -6.70
C SER A 150 6.70 -8.96 -5.91
N ALA A 151 6.99 -10.16 -6.43
CA ALA A 151 7.98 -11.07 -5.85
C ALA A 151 9.42 -10.80 -6.33
N ALA A 152 9.65 -9.72 -7.07
CA ALA A 152 10.95 -9.33 -7.59
C ALA A 152 11.20 -7.83 -7.31
N ASP A 153 12.44 -7.40 -7.39
CA ASP A 153 12.79 -6.00 -7.22
C ASP A 153 12.14 -5.13 -8.30
N ALA A 154 11.78 -3.91 -7.90
CA ALA A 154 11.14 -2.91 -8.74
C ALA A 154 12.10 -1.74 -8.95
N GLU A 155 12.40 -1.42 -10.20
CA GLU A 155 13.05 -0.17 -10.56
C GLU A 155 11.96 0.89 -10.64
N ILE A 156 12.14 2.00 -9.94
CA ILE A 156 11.17 3.08 -9.82
C ILE A 156 11.80 4.37 -10.31
N THR A 157 11.08 5.07 -11.17
CA THR A 157 11.44 6.42 -11.62
C THR A 157 10.33 7.37 -11.24
N MET A 158 10.67 8.42 -10.51
CA MET A 158 9.77 9.51 -10.16
C MET A 158 10.24 10.81 -10.82
N GLU A 159 9.32 11.59 -11.35
CA GLU A 159 9.61 12.81 -12.11
C GLU A 159 8.70 13.93 -11.64
N SER A 160 9.26 15.09 -11.26
CA SER A 160 8.48 16.31 -11.06
C SER A 160 8.43 17.11 -12.37
N HIS A 161 7.26 17.64 -12.67
CA HIS A 161 6.99 18.42 -13.87
C HIS A 161 6.38 19.77 -13.51
N ALA A 162 6.69 20.81 -14.27
CA ALA A 162 6.00 22.10 -14.18
C ALA A 162 4.57 22.00 -14.75
N ALA A 163 3.77 23.06 -14.56
CA ALA A 163 2.41 23.16 -15.10
C ALA A 163 2.32 22.95 -16.62
N ASP A 164 3.36 23.31 -17.38
CA ASP A 164 3.45 23.12 -18.83
C ASP A 164 3.90 21.71 -19.25
N GLY A 165 4.21 20.84 -18.28
CA GLY A 165 4.69 19.48 -18.48
C GLY A 165 6.19 19.33 -18.64
N SER A 166 6.97 20.42 -18.64
CA SER A 166 8.43 20.35 -18.65
C SER A 166 8.96 19.63 -17.42
N LEU A 167 10.01 18.81 -17.61
CA LEU A 167 10.65 18.07 -16.51
C LEU A 167 11.48 19.02 -15.65
N LEU A 168 11.24 19.01 -14.34
CA LEU A 168 11.97 19.81 -13.36
C LEU A 168 13.04 18.98 -12.65
N ALA A 169 12.70 17.77 -12.23
CA ALA A 169 13.62 16.85 -11.57
C ALA A 169 13.22 15.38 -11.81
N SER A 170 14.20 14.47 -11.70
CA SER A 170 14.00 13.03 -11.78
C SER A 170 14.75 12.35 -10.62
N PHE A 171 14.11 11.36 -10.03
CA PHE A 171 14.64 10.54 -8.94
C PHE A 171 14.42 9.06 -9.26
N GLN A 172 15.44 8.24 -9.06
CA GLN A 172 15.39 6.82 -9.35
C GLN A 172 15.91 6.01 -8.17
N PHE A 173 15.26 4.88 -7.91
CA PHE A 173 15.69 3.94 -6.88
C PHE A 173 15.17 2.54 -7.16
N VAL A 174 15.80 1.55 -6.52
CA VAL A 174 15.34 0.15 -6.52
C VAL A 174 14.59 -0.10 -5.22
N LEU A 175 13.37 -0.62 -5.33
CA LEU A 175 12.58 -1.07 -4.19
C LEU A 175 12.55 -2.61 -4.18
N PRO A 176 13.15 -3.26 -3.16
CA PRO A 176 13.19 -4.72 -3.10
C PRO A 176 11.80 -5.37 -3.16
N ALA A 177 11.76 -6.64 -3.56
CA ALA A 177 10.53 -7.44 -3.53
C ALA A 177 9.80 -7.29 -2.18
N LYS A 178 8.49 -7.02 -2.23
CA LYS A 178 7.63 -6.86 -1.03
C LYS A 178 8.01 -5.71 -0.09
N ALA A 179 9.00 -4.88 -0.42
CA ALA A 179 9.41 -3.78 0.44
C ALA A 179 8.48 -2.57 0.33
N LYS A 180 8.53 -1.72 1.35
CA LYS A 180 7.87 -0.41 1.40
C LYS A 180 8.91 0.70 1.46
N TRP A 181 8.63 1.77 0.74
CA TRP A 181 9.34 3.02 0.81
C TRP A 181 8.35 4.14 1.17
N LEU A 182 8.78 5.09 1.99
CA LEU A 182 7.97 6.20 2.49
C LEU A 182 8.88 7.43 2.56
N ASP A 183 8.43 8.55 2.01
CA ASP A 183 9.10 9.83 2.20
C ASP A 183 8.12 11.00 2.07
N VAL A 184 8.57 12.21 2.41
CA VAL A 184 7.86 13.44 2.12
C VAL A 184 8.30 13.94 0.74
N VAL A 185 7.37 14.39 -0.09
CA VAL A 185 7.66 14.79 -1.48
C VAL A 185 8.74 15.89 -1.55
N ASP A 186 8.79 16.77 -0.55
CA ASP A 186 9.82 17.81 -0.41
C ASP A 186 11.23 17.24 -0.21
N ASN A 187 11.38 16.09 0.45
CA ASN A 187 12.69 15.45 0.61
C ASN A 187 13.20 14.86 -0.71
N ILE A 188 12.28 14.44 -1.58
CA ILE A 188 12.59 13.81 -2.87
C ILE A 188 13.04 14.86 -3.89
N PHE A 189 12.29 15.96 -3.99
CA PHE A 189 12.46 16.94 -5.06
C PHE A 189 12.95 18.31 -4.57
N GLY A 190 12.99 18.55 -3.27
CA GLY A 190 13.46 19.81 -2.69
C GLY A 190 12.68 21.02 -3.20
N ASP A 191 13.42 22.05 -3.60
CA ASP A 191 12.90 23.29 -4.20
C ASP A 191 12.43 23.12 -5.66
N LYS A 192 12.50 21.89 -6.22
CA LYS A 192 12.11 21.58 -7.61
C LYS A 192 10.65 21.16 -7.76
N LEU A 193 9.82 21.50 -6.76
CA LEU A 193 8.38 21.37 -6.84
C LEU A 193 7.78 22.69 -7.30
N ASP A 194 7.26 22.71 -8.52
CA ASP A 194 6.35 23.77 -8.96
C ASP A 194 5.00 23.56 -8.25
N GLN A 195 4.50 24.58 -7.54
CA GLN A 195 3.20 24.53 -6.85
C GLN A 195 2.02 24.33 -7.81
N GLN A 196 2.23 24.54 -9.12
CA GLN A 196 1.24 24.28 -10.17
C GLN A 196 1.58 23.04 -11.02
N GLY A 197 2.66 22.34 -10.66
CA GLY A 197 3.17 21.17 -11.35
C GLY A 197 2.50 19.86 -10.96
N TYR A 198 3.11 18.75 -11.39
CA TYR A 198 2.68 17.41 -11.00
C TYR A 198 3.88 16.47 -10.90
N VAL A 199 3.73 15.38 -10.14
CA VAL A 199 4.72 14.31 -10.08
C VAL A 199 4.17 13.09 -10.80
N THR A 200 5.05 12.38 -11.51
CA THR A 200 4.76 11.05 -12.05
C THR A 200 5.65 9.99 -11.39
N ALA A 201 5.14 8.76 -11.28
CA ALA A 201 5.92 7.61 -10.86
C ALA A 201 5.69 6.42 -11.80
N ARG A 202 6.78 5.82 -12.28
CA ARG A 202 6.80 4.65 -13.16
C ARG A 202 7.58 3.52 -12.51
N SER A 203 7.23 2.29 -12.85
CA SER A 203 7.91 1.12 -12.32
C SER A 203 7.95 -0.03 -13.30
N THR A 204 9.01 -0.84 -13.22
CA THR A 204 9.12 -2.10 -13.94
C THR A 204 8.24 -3.21 -13.37
N ARG A 205 7.63 -2.99 -12.19
CA ARG A 205 6.77 -3.95 -11.48
C ARG A 205 5.47 -3.33 -11.00
N ALA A 206 4.57 -4.18 -10.51
CA ALA A 206 3.32 -3.75 -9.89
C ALA A 206 3.58 -3.11 -8.52
N LEU A 207 3.15 -1.86 -8.38
CA LEU A 207 3.25 -1.10 -7.14
C LEU A 207 1.86 -0.81 -6.56
N MET A 208 1.83 -0.55 -5.26
CA MET A 208 0.75 0.17 -4.61
C MET A 208 1.26 1.55 -4.19
N PHE A 209 0.47 2.59 -4.50
CA PHE A 209 0.76 3.97 -4.12
C PHE A 209 -0.24 4.44 -3.07
N PHE A 210 0.23 5.26 -2.15
CA PHE A 210 -0.60 5.89 -1.15
C PHE A 210 -0.04 7.28 -0.83
N GLY A 211 -0.89 8.30 -0.93
CA GLY A 211 -0.54 9.68 -0.62
C GLY A 211 -1.23 10.12 0.67
N LEU A 212 -0.52 10.89 1.49
CA LEU A 212 -1.07 11.50 2.70
C LEU A 212 -0.77 13.00 2.68
N ARG A 213 -1.78 13.82 2.95
CA ARG A 213 -1.60 15.25 3.14
C ARG A 213 -1.67 15.58 4.61
N GLY A 214 -0.65 16.27 5.11
CA GLY A 214 -0.57 16.68 6.51
C GLY A 214 -0.25 18.17 6.66
N SER A 215 -0.61 18.72 7.82
CA SER A 215 -0.24 20.08 8.24
C SER A 215 1.12 20.06 8.94
N ARG A 216 1.98 21.04 8.64
CA ARG A 216 3.26 21.26 9.34
C ARG A 216 3.08 22.04 10.64
N VAL A 217 1.92 22.69 10.81
CA VAL A 217 1.64 23.62 11.92
C VAL A 217 1.23 22.88 13.20
N SER A 218 0.86 21.60 13.09
CA SER A 218 0.36 20.82 14.23
C SER A 218 1.36 19.89 14.90
N GLU A 219 2.53 19.54 14.35
CA GLU A 219 3.54 18.78 15.10
C GLU A 219 4.91 18.65 14.40
N PRO A 220 6.00 19.23 14.95
CA PRO A 220 7.38 18.94 14.52
C PRO A 220 7.74 17.44 14.66
N ALA A 221 7.07 16.73 15.57
CA ALA A 221 7.27 15.31 15.83
C ALA A 221 6.85 14.44 14.63
N VAL A 222 5.70 14.71 14.00
CA VAL A 222 5.23 13.97 12.82
C VAL A 222 6.24 14.07 11.67
N LEU A 223 6.79 15.26 11.40
CA LEU A 223 7.76 15.43 10.32
C LEU A 223 9.08 14.68 10.60
N ALA A 224 9.55 14.68 11.85
CA ALA A 224 10.74 13.92 12.26
C ALA A 224 10.53 12.40 12.20
N GLU A 225 9.29 11.94 12.31
CA GLU A 225 8.93 10.52 12.17
C GLU A 225 8.74 10.07 10.72
N LEU A 226 8.41 11.01 9.82
CA LEU A 226 8.33 10.76 8.38
C LEU A 226 9.67 10.91 7.67
N SER A 227 10.63 11.63 8.25
CA SER A 227 12.00 11.71 7.72
C SER A 227 12.77 10.41 7.97
N LEU A 228 13.21 9.80 6.87
CA LEU A 228 13.94 8.54 6.76
C LEU A 228 15.34 8.57 7.43
N ASP A 229 15.42 8.38 8.74
CA ASP A 229 16.71 8.05 9.39
C ASP A 229 17.00 6.53 9.41
N GLN A 230 16.14 5.69 8.83
CA GLN A 230 16.28 4.21 8.92
C GLN A 230 16.17 3.44 7.61
N TYR A 231 15.94 4.12 6.48
CA TYR A 231 16.24 3.54 5.17
C TYR A 231 17.31 4.40 4.51
N VAL A 232 18.57 4.05 4.77
CA VAL A 232 19.64 4.42 3.85
C VAL A 232 19.44 3.50 2.66
N PRO A 233 18.91 3.96 1.51
CA PRO A 233 19.02 3.15 0.31
C PRO A 233 20.50 2.82 0.16
N VAL A 234 20.81 1.53 -0.01
CA VAL A 234 22.18 1.14 -0.37
C VAL A 234 22.48 1.93 -1.64
N ALA A 235 23.33 2.96 -1.52
CA ALA A 235 23.78 3.70 -2.69
C ALA A 235 24.40 2.69 -3.66
N PRO A 236 24.17 2.84 -4.98
CA PRO A 236 24.73 1.92 -5.96
C PRO A 236 26.25 1.79 -5.84
#